data_AF-A0A534XHC1-F1
#
_entry.id   AF-A0A534XHC1-F1
#
_cell.length_a   1.000
_cell.length_b   1.000
_cell.length_c   1.000
_cell.angle_alpha   90.00
_cell.angle_beta   90.00
_cell.angle_gamma   90.00
#
_symmetry.space_group_name_H-M   'P 1'
#
loop_
_entity.id
_entity.type
_entity.pdbx_description
1 polymer ?
#
loop_
_entity_poly.entity_id
_entity_poly.type
_entity_poly.pdbx_seq_one_letter_code
_entity_poly.pdbx_strand_id
1 'polypeptide(L)'
;MSDSIESAVTWWRSTGVPLNPPATDQDLASLAEFIGWPVPDELRQFYELADGTVDFASDDHEVSFWPIERVLSENDTRAGVDDCGEYRDIAFADFLIDSWRFYLRLRPNGAVSVYAEEDGPAATSLGDFFTRYLSDPCPYPVL
;
A
#
# COMPACT_ATOMS: atom_id res chain seq x y z
N MET A 1 2.98 4.48 16.12
CA MET A 1 1.82 3.86 15.47
C MET A 1 1.02 4.98 14.87
N SER A 2 0.80 4.94 13.55
CA SER A 2 0.11 6.03 12.85
C SER A 2 -1.38 5.75 12.89
N ASP A 3 -2.14 6.57 13.61
CA ASP A 3 -3.60 6.47 13.73
C ASP A 3 -4.31 6.58 12.36
N SER A 4 -3.63 7.12 11.34
CA SER A 4 -4.18 7.29 9.99
C SER A 4 -4.40 5.98 9.22
N ILE A 5 -3.57 4.96 9.42
CA ILE A 5 -3.76 3.65 8.77
C ILE A 5 -5.06 3.02 9.26
N GLU A 6 -5.26 3.01 10.57
CA GLU A 6 -6.51 2.52 11.18
C GLU A 6 -7.72 3.38 10.79
N SER A 7 -7.53 4.71 10.69
CA SER A 7 -8.57 5.63 10.24
C SER A 7 -9.02 5.32 8.81
N ALA A 8 -8.08 4.98 7.91
CA ALA A 8 -8.41 4.65 6.51
C ALA A 8 -9.23 3.37 6.42
N VAL A 9 -8.80 2.31 7.12
CA VAL A 9 -9.54 1.05 7.18
C VAL A 9 -10.92 1.23 7.83
N THR A 10 -11.01 2.07 8.87
CA THR A 10 -12.29 2.41 9.52
C THR A 10 -13.22 3.17 8.58
N TRP A 11 -12.68 4.11 7.81
CA TRP A 11 -13.44 4.85 6.81
C TRP A 11 -14.01 3.92 5.74
N TRP A 12 -13.19 3.05 5.15
CA TRP A 12 -13.64 2.03 4.18
C TRP A 12 -14.77 1.14 4.72
N ARG A 13 -14.63 0.67 5.97
CA ARG A 13 -15.70 -0.11 6.63
C ARG A 13 -16.98 0.70 6.78
N SER A 14 -16.87 2.00 7.07
CA SER A 14 -18.02 2.89 7.26
C SER A 14 -18.72 3.29 5.96
N THR A 15 -17.99 3.31 4.83
CA THR A 15 -18.51 3.64 3.50
C THR A 15 -18.93 2.41 2.70
N GLY A 16 -18.71 1.21 3.23
CA GLY A 16 -19.16 -0.04 2.63
C GLY A 16 -18.22 -0.60 1.57
N VAL A 17 -16.96 -0.13 1.55
CA VAL A 17 -15.92 -0.70 0.69
C VAL A 17 -15.66 -2.14 1.13
N PRO A 18 -15.79 -3.13 0.22
CA PRO A 18 -15.50 -4.52 0.54
C PRO A 18 -14.02 -4.72 0.83
N LEU A 19 -13.71 -5.17 2.06
CA LEU A 19 -12.35 -5.48 2.51
C LEU A 19 -12.17 -6.98 2.70
N ASN A 20 -10.98 -7.49 2.44
CA ASN A 20 -10.61 -8.85 2.82
C ASN A 20 -10.44 -8.94 4.35
N PRO A 21 -10.52 -10.15 4.93
CA PRO A 21 -10.09 -10.39 6.31
C PRO A 21 -8.64 -9.91 6.54
N PRO A 22 -8.24 -9.66 7.80
CA PRO A 22 -6.85 -9.46 8.15
C PRO A 22 -5.92 -10.54 7.58
N ALA A 23 -4.73 -10.13 7.14
CA ALA A 23 -3.69 -11.04 6.71
C ALA A 23 -3.28 -11.99 7.84
N THR A 24 -3.00 -13.23 7.48
CA THR A 24 -2.50 -14.24 8.42
C THR A 24 -0.97 -14.12 8.59
N ASP A 25 -0.44 -14.77 9.61
CA ASP A 25 1.02 -14.90 9.79
C ASP A 25 1.70 -15.53 8.57
N GLN A 26 1.00 -16.42 7.86
CA GLN A 26 1.51 -17.05 6.65
C GLN A 26 1.58 -16.05 5.49
N ASP A 27 0.57 -15.20 5.32
CA ASP A 27 0.56 -14.18 4.27
C ASP A 27 1.70 -13.16 4.49
N LEU A 28 1.88 -12.73 5.73
CA LEU A 28 2.98 -11.83 6.10
C LEU A 28 4.36 -12.49 5.95
N ALA A 29 4.47 -13.81 6.18
CA ALA A 29 5.70 -14.55 5.93
C ALA A 29 6.01 -14.63 4.42
N SER A 30 5.00 -14.89 3.59
CA SER A 30 5.16 -14.89 2.13
C SER A 30 5.52 -13.50 1.59
N LEU A 31 4.92 -12.44 2.14
CA LEU A 31 5.28 -11.07 1.83
C LEU A 31 6.73 -10.76 2.22
N ALA A 32 7.19 -11.19 3.40
CA ALA A 32 8.58 -11.02 3.82
C ALA A 32 9.56 -11.72 2.89
N GLU A 33 9.26 -12.96 2.49
CA GLU A 33 10.07 -13.74 1.54
C GLU A 33 10.15 -13.03 0.18
N PHE A 34 9.02 -12.53 -0.31
CA PHE A 34 8.94 -11.78 -1.57
C PHE A 34 9.74 -10.48 -1.55
N ILE A 35 9.66 -9.73 -0.45
CA ILE A 35 10.44 -8.49 -0.27
C ILE A 35 11.93 -8.80 -0.10
N GLY A 36 12.26 -9.94 0.51
CA GLY A 36 13.62 -10.33 0.92
C GLY A 36 14.06 -9.74 2.26
N TRP A 37 13.15 -9.07 2.97
CA TRP A 37 13.36 -8.44 4.29
C TRP A 37 12.14 -8.67 5.19
N PRO A 38 12.26 -8.49 6.52
CA PRO A 38 11.10 -8.46 7.38
C PRO A 38 10.06 -7.42 6.91
N VAL A 39 8.77 -7.75 6.99
CA VAL A 39 7.68 -6.80 6.68
C VAL A 39 7.78 -5.60 7.63
N PRO A 40 7.90 -4.36 7.12
CA PRO A 40 7.93 -3.16 7.96
C PRO A 40 6.68 -2.98 8.81
N ASP A 41 6.83 -2.39 10.00
CA ASP A 41 5.74 -2.27 10.99
C ASP A 41 4.48 -1.57 10.44
N GLU A 42 4.63 -0.50 9.64
CA GLU A 42 3.47 0.19 9.05
C GLU A 42 2.74 -0.69 8.03
N LEU A 43 3.49 -1.45 7.21
CA LEU A 43 2.91 -2.34 6.21
C LEU A 43 2.24 -3.54 6.86
N ARG A 44 2.85 -4.09 7.91
CA ARG A 44 2.26 -5.11 8.77
C ARG A 44 0.96 -4.61 9.39
N GLN A 45 0.97 -3.43 10.00
CA GLN A 45 -0.22 -2.82 10.60
C GLN A 45 -1.36 -2.70 9.58
N PHE A 46 -1.05 -2.26 8.36
CA PHE A 46 -2.03 -2.15 7.29
C PHE A 46 -2.71 -3.50 6.97
N TYR A 47 -1.92 -4.53 6.69
CA TYR A 47 -2.44 -5.86 6.34
C TYR A 47 -3.09 -6.61 7.52
N GLU A 48 -2.64 -6.38 8.76
CA GLU A 48 -3.27 -6.92 9.97
C GLU A 48 -4.63 -6.26 10.27
N LEU A 49 -4.90 -5.06 9.74
CA LEU A 49 -6.21 -4.42 9.84
C LEU A 49 -7.16 -4.93 8.75
N ALA A 50 -6.69 -5.07 7.52
CA ALA A 50 -7.40 -5.67 6.39
C ALA A 50 -6.40 -6.05 5.28
N ASP A 51 -6.55 -7.23 4.67
CA ASP A 51 -5.71 -7.65 3.54
C ASP A 51 -6.13 -6.98 2.21
N GLY A 52 -6.10 -5.65 2.19
CA GLY A 52 -6.58 -4.86 1.05
C GLY A 52 -8.10 -4.91 0.83
N THR A 53 -8.52 -4.37 -0.31
CA THR A 53 -9.90 -4.47 -0.81
C THR A 53 -10.11 -5.81 -1.51
N VAL A 54 -11.37 -6.27 -1.55
CA VAL A 54 -11.75 -7.44 -2.35
C VAL A 54 -11.36 -7.18 -3.81
N ASP A 55 -10.98 -8.23 -4.53
CA ASP A 55 -10.52 -8.10 -5.92
C ASP A 55 -11.53 -7.33 -6.79
N PHE A 56 -11.01 -6.42 -7.62
CA PHE A 56 -11.75 -5.41 -8.41
C PHE A 56 -12.61 -4.41 -7.63
N ALA A 57 -12.59 -4.40 -6.29
CA ALA A 57 -13.22 -3.34 -5.51
C ALA A 57 -12.29 -2.13 -5.41
N SER A 58 -12.86 -0.96 -5.68
CA SER A 58 -12.31 0.35 -5.36
C SER A 58 -13.14 1.03 -4.27
N ASP A 59 -12.58 2.05 -3.64
CA ASP A 59 -13.36 2.98 -2.84
C ASP A 59 -13.90 4.15 -3.68
N ASP A 60 -14.51 5.14 -3.01
CA ASP A 60 -15.08 6.33 -3.67
C ASP A 60 -14.04 7.20 -4.41
N HIS A 61 -12.75 6.94 -4.22
CA HIS A 61 -11.67 7.60 -4.94
C HIS A 61 -11.15 6.76 -6.11
N GLU A 62 -11.84 5.67 -6.44
CA GLU A 62 -11.47 4.74 -7.51
C GLU A 62 -10.10 4.07 -7.29
N VAL A 63 -9.64 3.99 -6.04
CA VAL A 63 -8.40 3.30 -5.68
C VAL A 63 -8.72 1.90 -5.16
N SER A 64 -8.08 0.89 -5.73
CA SER A 64 -8.09 -0.49 -5.25
C SER A 64 -6.78 -0.77 -4.50
N PHE A 65 -6.86 -1.14 -3.23
CA PHE A 65 -5.69 -1.54 -2.43
C PHE A 65 -5.57 -3.05 -2.45
N TRP A 66 -4.41 -3.56 -2.83
CA TRP A 66 -4.26 -4.95 -3.20
C TRP A 66 -4.12 -5.86 -1.98
N PRO A 67 -4.75 -7.06 -1.99
CA PRO A 67 -4.36 -8.12 -1.07
C PRO A 67 -2.92 -8.56 -1.33
N ILE A 68 -2.27 -9.13 -0.31
CA ILE A 68 -0.93 -9.69 -0.42
C ILE A 68 -0.84 -10.67 -1.61
N GLU A 69 -1.85 -11.52 -1.82
CA GLU A 69 -1.89 -12.45 -2.96
C GLU A 69 -1.72 -11.75 -4.33
N ARG A 70 -2.34 -10.58 -4.51
CA ARG A 70 -2.22 -9.81 -5.76
C ARG A 70 -0.84 -9.15 -5.88
N VAL A 71 -0.31 -8.60 -4.79
CA VAL A 71 1.07 -8.09 -4.75
C VAL A 71 2.07 -9.15 -5.19
N LEU A 72 1.92 -10.38 -4.68
CA LEU A 72 2.79 -11.51 -5.02
C LEU A 72 2.63 -11.98 -6.46
N SER A 73 1.39 -12.07 -6.96
CA SER A 73 1.10 -12.63 -8.28
C SER A 73 1.40 -11.66 -9.43
N GLU A 74 1.12 -10.36 -9.26
CA GLU A 74 1.48 -9.31 -10.22
C GLU A 74 3.00 -9.17 -10.33
N ASN A 75 3.72 -9.36 -9.22
CA ASN A 75 5.18 -9.27 -9.14
C ASN A 75 5.75 -7.97 -9.76
N ASP A 76 4.99 -6.88 -9.69
CA ASP A 76 5.42 -5.57 -10.15
C ASP A 76 6.33 -4.94 -9.11
N THR A 77 7.63 -5.21 -9.29
CA THR A 77 8.67 -4.79 -8.36
C THR A 77 9.83 -4.12 -9.07
N ARG A 78 10.48 -3.19 -8.37
CA ARG A 78 11.69 -2.50 -8.82
C ARG A 78 12.71 -2.51 -7.70
N ALA A 79 13.92 -3.00 -7.95
CA ALA A 79 15.00 -2.95 -6.98
C ALA A 79 16.06 -1.94 -7.43
N GLY A 80 16.68 -1.24 -6.47
CA GLY A 80 17.71 -0.25 -6.78
C GLY A 80 18.49 0.22 -5.57
N VAL A 81 19.38 1.18 -5.79
CA VAL A 81 20.19 1.84 -4.77
C VAL A 81 20.16 3.34 -5.04
N ASP A 82 19.85 4.12 -4.01
CA ASP A 82 19.93 5.59 -4.03
C ASP A 82 20.82 6.10 -2.88
N ASP A 83 20.87 7.42 -2.66
CA ASP A 83 21.66 8.02 -1.58
C ASP A 83 21.23 7.56 -0.17
N CYS A 84 20.03 6.99 -0.05
CA CYS A 84 19.49 6.43 1.18
C CYS A 84 19.71 4.90 1.28
N GLY A 85 20.42 4.30 0.32
CA GLY A 85 20.80 2.89 0.30
C GLY A 85 19.92 2.03 -0.61
N GLU A 86 20.01 0.71 -0.42
CA GLU A 86 19.22 -0.28 -1.15
C GLU A 86 17.73 -0.08 -0.88
N TYR A 87 16.91 -0.27 -1.93
CA TYR A 87 15.47 -0.24 -1.83
C TYR A 87 14.83 -1.31 -2.72
N ARG A 88 13.62 -1.70 -2.34
CA ARG A 88 12.71 -2.50 -3.15
C ARG A 88 11.36 -1.82 -3.18
N ASP A 89 10.89 -1.58 -4.39
CA ASP A 89 9.56 -1.06 -4.63
C ASP A 89 8.61 -2.21 -4.98
N ILE A 90 7.39 -2.17 -4.45
CA ILE A 90 6.31 -3.11 -4.76
C ILE A 90 5.03 -2.33 -5.04
N ALA A 91 4.31 -2.68 -6.10
CA ALA A 91 2.95 -2.16 -6.31
C ALA A 91 2.02 -2.71 -5.21
N PHE A 92 1.17 -1.85 -4.66
CA PHE A 92 0.23 -2.23 -3.59
C PHE A 92 -1.18 -1.66 -3.76
N ALA A 93 -1.37 -0.78 -4.73
CA ALA A 93 -2.67 -0.25 -5.08
C ALA A 93 -2.67 0.24 -6.53
N ASP A 94 -3.85 0.34 -7.13
CA ASP A 94 -4.06 0.92 -8.45
C ASP A 94 -5.25 1.88 -8.47
N PHE A 95 -5.21 2.83 -9.39
CA PHE A 95 -6.30 3.76 -9.65
C PHE A 95 -7.01 3.38 -10.96
N LEU A 96 -8.35 3.42 -10.95
CA LEU A 96 -9.23 3.13 -12.09
C LEU A 96 -8.85 1.83 -12.83
N ILE A 97 -8.77 0.72 -12.11
CA ILE A 97 -8.53 -0.62 -12.66
C ILE A 97 -7.26 -0.59 -13.55
N ASP A 98 -6.12 -0.40 -12.90
CA ASP A 98 -4.80 -0.45 -13.51
C ASP A 98 -4.49 0.68 -14.51
N SER A 99 -5.12 1.85 -14.37
CA SER A 99 -4.77 3.02 -15.17
C SER A 99 -3.37 3.55 -14.80
N TRP A 100 -3.06 3.57 -13.49
CA TRP A 100 -1.72 3.76 -12.94
C TRP A 100 -1.64 3.20 -11.52
N ARG A 101 -0.41 2.96 -11.02
CA ARG A 101 -0.17 2.24 -9.76
C ARG A 101 0.46 3.11 -8.68
N PHE A 102 0.17 2.76 -7.43
CA PHE A 102 0.92 3.21 -6.26
C PHE A 102 1.91 2.15 -5.83
N TYR A 103 3.08 2.60 -5.39
CA TYR A 103 4.17 1.75 -4.97
C TYR A 103 4.62 2.08 -3.55
N LEU A 104 4.96 1.04 -2.80
CA LEU A 104 5.70 1.14 -1.56
C LEU A 104 7.19 0.99 -1.86
N ARG A 105 7.98 2.01 -1.53
CA ARG A 105 9.44 1.89 -1.45
C ARG A 105 9.84 1.41 -0.07
N LEU A 106 10.32 0.18 0.00
CA LEU A 106 10.74 -0.52 1.20
C LEU A 106 12.26 -0.50 1.31
N ARG A 107 12.77 -0.48 2.55
CA ARG A 107 14.21 -0.51 2.83
C ARG A 107 14.55 -1.55 3.91
N PRO A 108 15.80 -2.08 3.94
CA PRO A 108 16.22 -3.09 4.92
C PRO A 108 16.08 -2.64 6.38
N ASN A 109 16.13 -1.33 6.63
CA ASN A 109 15.98 -0.75 7.98
C ASN A 109 14.52 -0.60 8.42
N GLY A 110 13.55 -1.08 7.64
CA GLY A 110 12.12 -0.98 7.92
C GLY A 110 11.48 0.35 7.51
N ALA A 111 12.21 1.26 6.85
CA ALA A 111 11.60 2.48 6.32
C ALA A 111 10.68 2.17 5.13
N VAL A 112 9.52 2.83 5.11
CA VAL A 112 8.51 2.77 4.05
C VAL A 112 8.29 4.18 3.52
N SER A 113 8.14 4.32 2.21
CA SER A 113 7.64 5.54 1.57
C SER A 113 6.70 5.17 0.43
N VAL A 114 5.79 6.06 0.06
CA VAL A 114 4.80 5.80 -0.98
C VAL A 114 5.08 6.71 -2.17
N TYR A 115 4.94 6.20 -3.38
CA TYR A 115 5.01 7.00 -4.60
C TYR A 115 3.93 6.58 -5.60
N ALA A 116 3.42 7.55 -6.34
CA ALA A 116 2.51 7.32 -7.46
C ALA A 116 3.34 7.27 -8.75
N GLU A 117 2.95 6.40 -9.69
CA GLU A 117 3.67 6.21 -10.96
C GLU A 117 3.87 7.52 -11.74
N GLU A 118 2.88 8.43 -11.73
CA GLU A 118 2.92 9.64 -12.56
C GLU A 118 3.55 10.88 -11.87
N ASP A 119 3.59 10.94 -10.53
CA ASP A 119 3.90 12.19 -9.79
C ASP A 119 5.16 12.12 -8.90
N GLY A 120 5.84 10.98 -8.82
CA GLY A 120 6.98 10.81 -7.91
C GLY A 120 6.56 10.63 -6.45
N PRO A 121 7.41 10.97 -5.46
CA PRO A 121 7.19 10.58 -4.06
C PRO A 121 5.91 11.21 -3.49
N ALA A 122 4.93 10.36 -3.18
CA ALA A 122 3.60 10.70 -2.72
C ALA A 122 3.56 10.93 -1.19
N ALA A 123 4.37 10.21 -0.43
CA ALA A 123 4.47 10.35 1.03
C ALA A 123 5.77 9.75 1.60
N THR A 124 6.23 10.28 2.74
CA THR A 124 7.45 9.79 3.41
C THR A 124 7.20 8.58 4.32
N SER A 125 5.94 8.18 4.50
CA SER A 125 5.53 6.95 5.19
C SER A 125 4.14 6.52 4.71
N LEU A 126 3.73 5.29 5.03
CA LEU A 126 2.38 4.81 4.74
C LEU A 126 1.34 5.56 5.59
N GLY A 127 1.70 5.91 6.82
CA GLY A 127 0.86 6.75 7.68
C GLY A 127 0.63 8.17 7.13
N ASP A 128 1.68 8.81 6.60
CA ASP A 128 1.58 10.12 5.93
C ASP A 128 0.72 10.02 4.66
N PHE A 129 0.88 8.95 3.88
CA PHE A 129 0.03 8.67 2.72
C PHE A 129 -1.45 8.64 3.11
N PHE A 130 -1.84 7.84 4.10
CA PHE A 130 -3.25 7.77 4.51
C PHE A 130 -3.78 9.05 5.15
N THR A 131 -2.91 9.84 5.80
CA THR A 131 -3.30 11.16 6.31
C THR A 131 -3.74 12.08 5.17
N ARG A 132 -2.96 12.11 4.08
CA ARG A 132 -3.27 12.89 2.88
C ARG A 132 -4.49 12.33 2.15
N TYR A 133 -4.52 11.01 1.98
CA TYR A 133 -5.60 10.26 1.32
C TYR A 133 -6.98 10.55 1.90
N LEU A 134 -7.08 10.65 3.23
CA LEU A 134 -8.34 10.93 3.92
C LEU A 134 -8.69 12.42 3.96
N SER A 135 -7.71 13.30 3.79
CA SER A 135 -7.91 14.76 3.87
C SER A 135 -8.32 15.36 2.52
N ASP A 136 -7.92 14.72 1.42
CA ASP A 136 -8.26 15.10 0.06
C ASP A 136 -8.60 13.85 -0.76
N PRO A 137 -9.85 13.67 -1.21
CA PRO A 137 -10.31 12.47 -1.91
C PRO A 137 -9.68 12.28 -3.31
N CYS A 138 -8.97 13.27 -3.83
CA CYS A 138 -8.23 13.12 -5.09
C CYS A 138 -7.00 14.04 -5.11
N PRO A 139 -5.94 13.74 -4.34
CA PRO A 139 -4.74 14.57 -4.32
C PRO A 139 -3.84 14.32 -5.55
N TYR A 140 -4.12 13.29 -6.34
CA TYR A 140 -3.34 12.86 -7.50
C TYR A 140 -4.21 13.01 -8.76
N PRO A 141 -3.91 13.97 -9.65
CA PRO A 141 -4.79 14.34 -10.74
C PRO A 141 -5.04 13.17 -11.68
N VAL A 142 -6.33 12.91 -11.92
CA VAL A 142 -6.77 12.24 -13.16
C VAL A 142 -6.50 13.26 -14.28
N LEU A 143 -5.42 13.07 -15.04
CA LEU A 143 -5.11 13.92 -16.19
C LEU A 143 -6.15 13.73 -17.31
#